data_AF-A0A1E3AXP9-F1
#
_entry.id   AF-A0A1E3AXP9-F1
#
_cell.length_a   1.000
_cell.length_b   1.000
_cell.length_c   1.000
_cell.angle_alpha   90.00
_cell.angle_beta   90.00
_cell.angle_gamma   90.00
#
_symmetry.space_group_name_H-M   'P 1'
#
loop_
_entity.id
_entity.type
_entity.pdbx_description
1 polymer ?
#
loop_
_entity_poly.entity_id
_entity_poly.type
_entity_poly.pdbx_seq_one_letter_code
_entity_poly.pdbx_strand_id
1 'polypeptide(L)'
;MKEEKFWQEGMDGKRFALCLFRKVWVILAAALIGAAAAGGIYLFTALVLGGPAQYQVLSQYRIYFDKDKYGEIEDYYNAYTWGEIMKTDQVVDFVMEALPEDITKEQVKASVSVGQMNDVKIMPLYITTGDAALSEEIAQAYVYGLGEFARSIEGLSDMQCWLVEPAVPIARAAKTGNAVGFGAVLGAILAFLALAFLYILDDSIYLEEDFRKRCDAPLLGILTRQRNKEYRQELLTNAAFLLKGAGQLCLIEVEKGKKERDSGSLEKESEGAAQDLEEVRELLAESIGDKLETSRIAWPFVEQDCEKMRQGDGVVLVLPWGYGSGRKLTHILMQLEKQQISVRGAILMDADDRYLKAYYRK
;
A
#
# COMPACT_ATOMS: atom_id res chain seq x y z
N MET A 1 -30.52 15.92 16.35
CA MET A 1 -29.78 17.16 16.03
C MET A 1 -28.28 17.13 16.32
N LYS A 2 -27.74 16.36 17.29
CA LYS A 2 -26.28 16.23 17.48
C LYS A 2 -25.59 15.39 16.38
N GLU A 3 -26.29 14.44 15.76
CA GLU A 3 -25.72 13.57 14.71
C GLU A 3 -25.58 14.24 13.33
N GLU A 4 -26.41 15.24 13.00
CA GLU A 4 -26.34 15.93 11.69
C GLU A 4 -25.12 16.86 11.57
N LYS A 5 -24.59 17.37 12.69
CA LYS A 5 -23.32 18.12 12.70
C LYS A 5 -22.10 17.24 12.48
N PHE A 6 -22.17 15.95 12.78
CA PHE A 6 -21.04 15.03 12.65
C PHE A 6 -20.62 14.81 11.19
N TRP A 7 -21.59 14.86 10.26
CA TRP A 7 -21.35 14.70 8.82
C TRP A 7 -20.94 15.99 8.09
N GLN A 8 -21.18 17.16 8.70
CA GLN A 8 -20.85 18.46 8.09
C GLN A 8 -19.40 18.90 8.30
N GLU A 9 -18.66 18.24 9.20
CA GLU A 9 -17.24 18.49 9.40
C GLU A 9 -16.43 17.44 8.63
N GLY A 10 -15.93 17.85 7.45
CA GLY A 10 -15.00 17.03 6.67
C GLY A 10 -13.74 16.68 7.46
N MET A 11 -13.06 15.61 7.03
CA MET A 11 -11.79 15.19 7.62
C MET A 11 -10.80 16.36 7.66
N ASP A 12 -10.26 16.67 8.84
CA ASP A 12 -9.21 17.67 8.97
C ASP A 12 -7.93 17.17 8.27
N GLY A 13 -7.71 17.69 7.06
CA GLY A 13 -6.58 17.31 6.22
C GLY A 13 -5.22 17.69 6.82
N LYS A 14 -5.14 18.74 7.65
CA LYS A 14 -3.89 19.16 8.30
C LYS A 14 -3.52 18.19 9.41
N ARG A 15 -4.50 17.81 10.24
CA ARG A 15 -4.33 16.78 11.27
C ARG A 15 -3.90 15.45 10.63
N PHE A 16 -4.61 15.02 9.59
CA PHE A 16 -4.28 13.80 8.88
C PHE A 16 -2.85 13.83 8.31
N ALA A 17 -2.47 14.94 7.64
CA ALA A 17 -1.13 15.10 7.07
C ALA A 17 -0.04 15.04 8.16
N LEU A 18 -0.22 15.72 9.29
CA LEU A 18 0.75 15.71 10.40
C LEU A 18 0.94 14.30 10.99
N CYS A 19 -0.16 13.56 11.18
CA CYS A 19 -0.10 12.17 11.61
C CYS A 19 0.60 11.27 10.58
N LEU A 20 0.36 11.51 9.28
CA LEU A 20 0.97 10.78 8.20
C LEU A 20 2.48 11.08 8.08
N PHE A 21 2.89 12.34 8.18
CA PHE A 21 4.29 12.78 8.09
C PHE A 21 5.17 12.10 9.14
N ARG A 22 4.67 11.92 10.36
CA ARG A 22 5.37 11.19 11.42
C ARG A 22 5.59 9.70 11.10
N LYS A 23 4.76 9.13 10.20
CA LYS A 23 4.79 7.71 9.79
C LYS A 23 5.21 7.52 8.32
N VAL A 24 5.78 8.53 7.66
CA VAL A 24 6.27 8.41 6.26
C VAL A 24 7.31 7.30 6.12
N TRP A 25 8.12 7.07 7.15
CA TRP A 25 9.08 5.96 7.16
C TRP A 25 8.43 4.58 7.00
N VAL A 26 7.18 4.40 7.47
CA VAL A 26 6.41 3.15 7.31
C VAL A 26 6.06 2.94 5.84
N ILE A 27 5.67 4.01 5.13
CA ILE A 27 5.37 3.95 3.69
C ILE A 27 6.64 3.61 2.91
N LEU A 28 7.77 4.23 3.25
CA LEU A 28 9.06 3.95 2.62
C LEU A 28 9.51 2.50 2.87
N ALA A 29 9.39 2.02 4.10
CA ALA A 29 9.71 0.63 4.46
C ALA A 29 8.81 -0.37 3.71
N ALA A 30 7.51 -0.11 3.64
CA ALA A 30 6.57 -0.95 2.90
C ALA A 30 6.84 -0.95 1.39
N ALA A 31 7.25 0.19 0.82
CA ALA A 31 7.66 0.27 -0.58
C ALA A 31 8.91 -0.58 -0.84
N LEU A 32 9.92 -0.52 0.03
CA LEU A 32 11.13 -1.35 -0.09
C LEU A 32 10.82 -2.84 0.02
N ILE A 33 9.96 -3.25 0.97
CA ILE A 33 9.52 -4.63 1.13
C ILE A 33 8.74 -5.09 -0.12
N GLY A 34 7.83 -4.25 -0.63
CA GLY A 34 7.07 -4.54 -1.85
C GLY A 34 7.97 -4.70 -3.08
N ALA A 35 8.96 -3.82 -3.23
CA ALA A 35 9.99 -3.92 -4.28
C ALA A 35 10.77 -5.24 -4.20
N ALA A 36 11.28 -5.57 -3.02
CA ALA A 36 12.06 -6.79 -2.81
C ALA A 36 11.22 -8.05 -3.06
N ALA A 37 9.97 -8.08 -2.58
CA ALA A 37 9.07 -9.20 -2.79
C ALA A 37 8.72 -9.39 -4.28
N ALA A 38 8.29 -8.34 -4.98
CA ALA A 38 7.92 -8.44 -6.39
C ALA A 38 9.13 -8.75 -7.29
N GLY A 39 10.27 -8.11 -7.03
CA GLY A 39 11.53 -8.41 -7.73
C GLY A 39 12.00 -9.84 -7.49
N GLY A 40 11.95 -10.31 -6.25
CA GLY A 40 12.30 -11.67 -5.86
C GLY A 40 11.40 -12.71 -6.51
N ILE A 41 10.07 -12.51 -6.49
CA ILE A 41 9.10 -13.37 -7.16
C ILE A 41 9.38 -13.40 -8.67
N TYR A 42 9.56 -12.25 -9.31
CA TYR A 42 9.83 -12.18 -10.74
C TYR A 42 11.12 -12.91 -11.11
N LEU A 43 12.22 -12.66 -10.40
CA LEU A 43 13.49 -13.36 -10.62
C LEU A 43 13.34 -14.86 -10.40
N PHE A 44 12.66 -15.28 -9.34
CA PHE A 44 12.39 -16.69 -9.10
C PHE A 44 11.65 -17.33 -10.28
N THR A 45 10.59 -16.69 -10.78
CA THR A 45 9.87 -17.19 -11.97
C THR A 45 10.76 -17.21 -13.23
N ALA A 46 11.60 -16.19 -13.43
CA ALA A 46 12.43 -16.08 -14.62
C ALA A 46 13.61 -17.06 -14.62
N LEU A 47 14.21 -17.33 -13.45
CA LEU A 47 15.38 -18.20 -13.29
C LEU A 47 15.00 -19.66 -13.06
N VAL A 48 13.99 -19.92 -12.22
CA VAL A 48 13.63 -21.29 -11.80
C VAL A 48 12.57 -21.89 -12.70
N LEU A 49 11.58 -21.09 -13.12
CA LEU A 49 10.46 -21.57 -13.94
C LEU A 49 10.60 -21.23 -15.43
N GLY A 50 11.59 -20.41 -15.81
CA GLY A 50 11.72 -19.88 -17.17
C GLY A 50 12.09 -20.88 -18.26
N GLY A 51 12.20 -22.17 -17.95
CA GLY A 51 12.62 -23.22 -18.90
C GLY A 51 14.10 -23.11 -19.30
N PRO A 52 14.57 -23.96 -20.23
CA PRO A 52 15.91 -23.83 -20.83
C PRO A 52 16.02 -22.59 -21.74
N ALA A 53 17.24 -22.18 -22.06
CA ALA A 53 17.48 -21.16 -23.07
C ALA A 53 16.89 -21.60 -24.42
N GLN A 54 16.37 -20.65 -25.19
CA GLN A 54 15.81 -20.90 -26.52
C GLN A 54 16.66 -20.15 -27.54
N TYR A 55 16.92 -20.79 -28.67
CA TYR A 55 17.68 -20.25 -29.78
C TYR A 55 16.79 -20.17 -31.00
N GLN A 56 16.76 -19.00 -31.61
CA GLN A 56 15.92 -18.72 -32.77
C GLN A 56 16.78 -18.48 -34.01
N VAL A 57 16.42 -19.14 -35.10
CA VAL A 57 16.93 -18.88 -36.44
C VAL A 57 15.84 -18.18 -37.25
N LEU A 58 16.20 -17.08 -37.90
CA LEU A 58 15.34 -16.39 -38.86
C LEU A 58 15.76 -16.78 -40.28
N SER A 59 14.82 -17.29 -41.05
CA SER A 59 14.96 -17.53 -42.49
C SER A 59 13.95 -16.69 -43.26
N GLN A 60 14.37 -16.04 -44.34
CA GLN A 60 13.46 -15.27 -45.20
C GLN A 60 13.29 -15.97 -46.54
N TYR A 61 12.04 -16.34 -46.85
CA TYR A 61 11.68 -17.00 -48.08
C TYR A 61 10.93 -16.06 -49.01
N ARG A 62 11.31 -16.04 -50.29
CA ARG A 62 10.48 -15.48 -51.35
C ARG A 62 9.63 -16.56 -51.98
N ILE A 63 8.34 -16.29 -52.04
CA ILE A 63 7.32 -17.15 -52.64
C ILE A 63 7.03 -16.64 -54.06
N TYR A 64 7.12 -17.54 -55.04
CA TYR A 64 6.75 -17.28 -56.42
C TYR A 64 5.44 -18.00 -56.73
N PHE A 65 4.40 -17.24 -57.03
CA PHE A 65 3.08 -17.75 -57.39
C PHE A 65 2.95 -17.89 -58.91
N ASP A 66 2.29 -18.96 -59.36
CA ASP A 66 1.98 -19.18 -60.77
C ASP A 66 0.74 -18.37 -61.19
N LYS A 67 0.98 -17.10 -61.52
CA LYS A 67 -0.08 -16.15 -61.92
C LYS A 67 -0.69 -16.47 -63.27
N ASP A 68 0.09 -17.05 -64.18
CA ASP A 68 -0.33 -17.34 -65.54
C ASP A 68 -1.41 -18.45 -65.56
N LYS A 69 -1.30 -19.42 -64.63
CA LYS A 69 -2.23 -20.53 -64.53
C LYS A 69 -3.39 -20.30 -63.56
N TYR A 70 -3.19 -19.51 -62.50
CA TYR A 70 -4.19 -19.41 -61.43
C TYR A 70 -4.64 -17.97 -61.04
N GLY A 71 -4.12 -16.92 -61.67
CA GLY A 71 -4.55 -15.55 -61.41
C GLY A 71 -4.02 -14.98 -60.07
N GLU A 72 -4.84 -14.22 -59.34
CA GLU A 72 -4.46 -13.54 -58.09
C GLU A 72 -4.60 -14.43 -56.84
N ILE A 73 -4.03 -15.64 -56.88
CA ILE A 73 -4.05 -16.57 -55.73
C ILE A 73 -3.31 -16.02 -54.50
N GLU A 74 -2.37 -15.10 -54.70
CA GLU A 74 -1.54 -14.51 -53.64
C GLU A 74 -2.38 -13.82 -52.53
N ASP A 75 -3.54 -13.28 -52.87
CA ASP A 75 -4.42 -12.56 -51.94
C ASP A 75 -5.12 -13.48 -50.90
N TYR A 76 -5.12 -14.79 -51.12
CA TYR A 76 -5.71 -15.77 -50.21
C TYR A 76 -4.73 -16.25 -49.13
N TYR A 77 -3.45 -15.90 -49.24
CA TYR A 77 -2.40 -16.34 -48.32
C TYR A 77 -1.92 -15.21 -47.42
N ASN A 78 -1.81 -15.50 -46.12
CA ASN A 78 -1.26 -14.59 -45.14
C ASN A 78 -0.39 -15.36 -44.13
N ALA A 79 0.23 -14.65 -43.18
CA ALA A 79 1.09 -15.24 -42.17
C ALA A 79 0.43 -16.35 -41.34
N TYR A 80 -0.87 -16.26 -41.09
CA TYR A 80 -1.62 -17.30 -40.38
C TYR A 80 -1.79 -18.56 -41.23
N THR A 81 -2.20 -18.41 -42.49
CA THR A 81 -2.33 -19.54 -43.43
C THR A 81 -1.01 -20.26 -43.62
N TRP A 82 0.08 -19.52 -43.85
CA TRP A 82 1.42 -20.11 -43.95
C TRP A 82 1.87 -20.73 -42.63
N GLY A 83 1.56 -20.11 -41.49
CA GLY A 83 1.87 -20.65 -40.17
C GLY A 83 1.31 -22.05 -39.92
N GLU A 84 0.11 -22.34 -40.44
CA GLU A 84 -0.49 -23.67 -40.39
C GLU A 84 0.11 -24.61 -41.45
N ILE A 85 0.30 -24.14 -42.68
CA ILE A 85 0.89 -24.94 -43.78
C ILE A 85 2.28 -25.46 -43.41
N MET A 86 3.13 -24.62 -42.82
CA MET A 86 4.50 -24.99 -42.42
C MET A 86 4.56 -26.11 -41.38
N LYS A 87 3.43 -26.40 -40.70
CA LYS A 87 3.29 -27.46 -39.69
C LYS A 87 2.55 -28.69 -40.22
N THR A 88 2.08 -28.68 -41.46
CA THR A 88 1.41 -29.83 -42.06
C THR A 88 2.39 -30.95 -42.34
N ASP A 89 1.92 -32.20 -42.33
CA ASP A 89 2.74 -33.34 -42.74
C ASP A 89 3.25 -33.19 -44.18
N GLN A 90 2.50 -32.52 -45.06
CA GLN A 90 2.93 -32.29 -46.45
C GLN A 90 4.23 -31.48 -46.54
N VAL A 91 4.43 -30.50 -45.66
CA VAL A 91 5.69 -29.74 -45.61
C VAL A 91 6.73 -30.49 -44.79
N VAL A 92 6.34 -30.95 -43.60
CA VAL A 92 7.27 -31.54 -42.64
C VAL A 92 7.87 -32.84 -43.17
N ASP A 93 7.14 -33.62 -43.97
CA ASP A 93 7.67 -34.85 -44.57
C ASP A 93 8.89 -34.57 -45.45
N PHE A 94 8.86 -33.53 -46.29
CA PHE A 94 10.02 -33.12 -47.09
C PHE A 94 11.15 -32.54 -46.23
N VAL A 95 10.83 -31.83 -45.14
CA VAL A 95 11.84 -31.32 -44.21
C VAL A 95 12.58 -32.48 -43.53
N MET A 96 11.85 -33.53 -43.15
CA MET A 96 12.43 -34.70 -42.49
C MET A 96 13.39 -35.48 -43.39
N GLU A 97 13.26 -35.41 -44.72
CA GLU A 97 14.21 -36.04 -45.65
C GLU A 97 15.63 -35.45 -45.55
N ALA A 98 15.73 -34.19 -45.13
CA ALA A 98 16.99 -33.47 -44.93
C ALA A 98 17.46 -33.46 -43.47
N LEU A 99 16.72 -34.10 -42.55
CA LEU A 99 17.06 -34.16 -41.13
C LEU A 99 17.61 -35.54 -40.73
N PRO A 100 18.49 -35.59 -39.71
CA PRO A 100 18.92 -36.85 -39.12
C PRO A 100 17.76 -37.59 -38.42
N GLU A 101 17.87 -38.92 -38.31
CA GLU A 101 16.80 -39.82 -37.81
C GLU A 101 16.43 -39.62 -36.32
N ASP A 102 17.22 -38.86 -35.57
CA ASP A 102 17.02 -38.58 -34.15
C ASP A 102 16.04 -37.43 -33.87
N ILE A 103 15.65 -36.67 -34.91
CA ILE A 103 14.67 -35.59 -34.81
C ILE A 103 13.28 -36.12 -35.19
N THR A 104 12.26 -35.78 -34.42
CA THR A 104 10.87 -36.20 -34.66
C THR A 104 10.06 -35.13 -35.39
N LYS A 105 9.03 -35.55 -36.14
CA LYS A 105 8.10 -34.63 -36.83
C LYS A 105 7.42 -33.67 -35.85
N GLU A 106 7.06 -34.16 -34.67
CA GLU A 106 6.41 -33.36 -33.62
C GLU A 106 7.33 -32.25 -33.12
N GLN A 107 8.63 -32.52 -32.96
CA GLN A 107 9.61 -31.51 -32.59
C GLN A 107 9.74 -30.42 -33.67
N VAL A 108 9.79 -30.81 -34.95
CA VAL A 108 9.84 -29.86 -36.08
C VAL A 108 8.59 -28.96 -36.09
N LYS A 109 7.39 -29.56 -36.02
CA LYS A 109 6.11 -28.83 -35.99
C LYS A 109 5.99 -27.86 -34.81
N ALA A 110 6.52 -28.24 -33.64
CA ALA A 110 6.52 -27.39 -32.46
C ALA A 110 7.53 -26.23 -32.55
N SER A 111 8.62 -26.41 -33.30
CA SER A 111 9.70 -25.44 -33.40
C SER A 111 9.46 -24.32 -34.42
N VAL A 112 8.55 -24.53 -35.39
CA VAL A 112 8.32 -23.61 -36.50
C VAL A 112 7.22 -22.59 -36.22
N SER A 113 7.46 -21.34 -36.59
CA SER A 113 6.46 -20.28 -36.63
C SER A 113 6.72 -19.30 -37.77
N VAL A 114 5.65 -18.74 -38.35
CA VAL A 114 5.75 -17.72 -39.41
C VAL A 114 5.59 -16.34 -38.78
N GLY A 115 6.50 -15.44 -39.10
CA GLY A 115 6.48 -14.05 -38.66
C GLY A 115 5.43 -13.20 -39.38
N GLN A 116 5.33 -11.94 -38.98
CA GLN A 116 4.46 -11.00 -39.67
C GLN A 116 4.94 -10.76 -41.11
N MET A 117 4.06 -10.98 -42.08
CA MET A 117 4.34 -10.77 -43.50
C MET A 117 3.87 -9.37 -43.91
N ASN A 118 4.83 -8.46 -44.14
CA ASN A 118 4.54 -7.12 -44.68
C ASN A 118 4.24 -7.16 -46.19
N ASP A 119 4.80 -8.16 -46.89
CA ASP A 119 4.50 -8.52 -48.28
C ASP A 119 4.22 -10.03 -48.29
N VAL A 120 3.11 -10.45 -48.91
CA VAL A 120 2.67 -11.86 -48.96
C VAL A 120 3.70 -12.74 -49.69
N LYS A 121 4.57 -12.14 -50.50
CA LYS A 121 5.65 -12.83 -51.21
C LYS A 121 6.89 -13.04 -50.37
N ILE A 122 7.00 -12.37 -49.22
CA ILE A 122 8.17 -12.44 -48.34
C ILE A 122 7.74 -13.03 -47.01
N MET A 123 8.11 -14.29 -46.78
CA MET A 123 7.76 -15.06 -45.60
C MET A 123 8.95 -15.16 -44.64
N PRO A 124 8.93 -14.45 -43.50
CA PRO A 124 9.86 -14.71 -42.41
C PRO A 124 9.44 -15.98 -41.68
N LEU A 125 10.33 -16.97 -41.62
CA LEU A 125 10.18 -18.22 -40.90
C LEU A 125 11.11 -18.21 -39.69
N TYR A 126 10.58 -18.54 -38.52
CA TYR A 126 11.32 -18.67 -37.29
C TYR A 126 11.34 -20.12 -36.83
N ILE A 127 12.55 -20.65 -36.62
CA ILE A 127 12.76 -21.94 -35.98
C ILE A 127 13.30 -21.69 -34.59
N THR A 128 12.63 -22.21 -33.57
CA THR A 128 12.98 -22.01 -32.15
C THR A 128 13.09 -23.33 -31.41
N THR A 129 14.29 -23.62 -30.89
CA THR A 129 14.55 -24.82 -30.11
C THR A 129 15.45 -24.53 -28.90
N GLY A 130 15.69 -25.53 -28.05
CA GLY A 130 16.57 -25.41 -26.89
C GLY A 130 18.07 -25.41 -27.20
N ASP A 131 18.47 -25.67 -28.45
CA ASP A 131 19.85 -25.77 -28.89
C ASP A 131 20.08 -24.96 -30.17
N ALA A 132 21.21 -24.27 -30.26
CA ALA A 132 21.56 -23.48 -31.43
C ALA A 132 21.76 -24.35 -32.67
N ALA A 133 22.47 -25.48 -32.52
CA ALA A 133 22.76 -26.39 -33.62
C ALA A 133 21.46 -27.00 -34.18
N LEU A 134 20.58 -27.49 -33.30
CA LEU A 134 19.28 -28.03 -33.72
C LEU A 134 18.40 -27.00 -34.44
N SER A 135 18.36 -25.76 -33.97
CA SER A 135 17.61 -24.69 -34.66
C SER A 135 18.17 -24.40 -36.06
N GLU A 136 19.49 -24.42 -36.22
CA GLU A 136 20.15 -24.22 -37.53
C GLU A 136 19.93 -25.42 -38.47
N GLU A 137 20.03 -26.64 -37.96
CA GLU A 137 19.78 -27.87 -38.72
C GLU A 137 18.33 -27.92 -39.25
N ILE A 138 17.35 -27.64 -38.40
CA ILE A 138 15.95 -27.57 -38.80
C ILE A 138 15.73 -26.43 -39.80
N ALA A 139 16.32 -25.24 -39.59
CA ALA A 139 16.20 -24.14 -40.53
C ALA A 139 16.79 -24.48 -41.91
N GLN A 140 17.94 -25.16 -41.94
CA GLN A 140 18.57 -25.62 -43.17
C GLN A 140 17.74 -26.72 -43.87
N ALA A 141 17.12 -27.60 -43.12
CA ALA A 141 16.20 -28.60 -43.66
C ALA A 141 14.94 -27.97 -44.26
N TYR A 142 14.43 -26.88 -43.68
CA TYR A 142 13.35 -26.08 -44.29
C TYR A 142 13.76 -25.45 -45.63
N VAL A 143 15.04 -25.09 -45.82
CA VAL A 143 15.51 -24.58 -47.13
C VAL A 143 15.34 -25.63 -48.21
N TYR A 144 15.65 -26.90 -47.89
CA TYR A 144 15.43 -28.03 -48.79
C TYR A 144 13.94 -28.35 -48.96
N GLY A 145 13.25 -28.57 -47.83
CA GLY A 145 11.87 -29.05 -47.82
C GLY A 145 10.89 -28.08 -48.47
N LEU A 146 11.08 -26.76 -48.33
CA LEU A 146 10.22 -25.78 -48.99
C LEU A 146 10.46 -25.67 -50.50
N GLY A 147 11.68 -25.93 -50.95
CA GLY A 147 11.98 -26.03 -52.38
C GLY A 147 11.24 -27.19 -53.04
N GLU A 148 11.22 -28.37 -52.40
CA GLU A 148 10.49 -29.53 -52.91
C GLU A 148 8.97 -29.38 -52.76
N PHE A 149 8.51 -28.86 -51.62
CA PHE A 149 7.10 -28.59 -51.38
C PHE A 149 6.51 -27.64 -52.43
N ALA A 150 7.21 -26.54 -52.77
CA ALA A 150 6.76 -25.59 -53.77
C ALA A 150 6.60 -26.21 -55.17
N ARG A 151 7.40 -27.22 -55.52
CA ARG A 151 7.26 -27.97 -56.78
C ARG A 151 6.14 -29.01 -56.74
N SER A 152 5.78 -29.47 -55.55
CA SER A 152 4.76 -30.49 -55.34
C SER A 152 3.31 -29.95 -55.35
N ILE A 153 3.13 -28.67 -55.03
CA ILE A 153 1.80 -28.03 -54.91
C ILE A 153 1.43 -27.23 -56.16
N GLU A 154 0.19 -27.41 -56.59
CA GLU A 154 -0.44 -26.57 -57.60
C GLU A 154 -0.65 -25.12 -57.09
N GLY A 155 -0.19 -24.12 -57.85
CA GLY A 155 -0.35 -22.69 -57.54
C GLY A 155 0.94 -21.98 -57.11
N LEU A 156 1.99 -22.74 -56.81
CA LEU A 156 3.34 -22.23 -56.56
C LEU A 156 4.26 -22.60 -57.73
N SER A 157 5.16 -21.68 -58.09
CA SER A 157 6.22 -21.94 -59.06
C SER A 157 7.53 -22.28 -58.36
N ASP A 158 7.86 -21.58 -57.27
CA ASP A 158 9.10 -21.79 -56.51
C ASP A 158 9.03 -21.13 -55.12
N MET A 159 9.87 -21.60 -54.20
CA MET A 159 10.15 -20.94 -52.93
C MET A 159 11.66 -20.87 -52.72
N GLN A 160 12.19 -19.65 -52.71
CA GLN A 160 13.63 -19.43 -52.57
C GLN A 160 13.97 -18.82 -51.22
N CYS A 161 14.90 -19.45 -50.52
CA CYS A 161 15.49 -18.84 -49.33
C CYS A 161 16.47 -17.73 -49.75
N TRP A 162 16.22 -16.51 -49.28
CA TRP A 162 17.07 -15.35 -49.53
C TRP A 162 18.09 -15.12 -48.44
N LEU A 163 17.71 -15.42 -47.19
CA LEU A 163 18.53 -15.17 -46.03
C LEU A 163 18.27 -16.26 -45.00
N VAL A 164 19.34 -16.79 -44.42
CA VAL A 164 19.31 -17.56 -43.17
C VAL A 164 20.27 -16.87 -42.22
N GLU A 165 19.74 -16.31 -41.14
CA GLU A 165 20.56 -15.75 -40.07
C GLU A 165 21.03 -16.87 -39.12
N PRO A 166 22.21 -16.75 -38.50
CA PRO A 166 22.67 -17.74 -37.52
C PRO A 166 21.75 -17.76 -36.28
N ALA A 167 21.78 -18.85 -35.52
CA ALA A 167 20.99 -18.98 -34.32
C ALA A 167 21.37 -17.91 -33.28
N VAL A 168 20.38 -17.11 -32.89
CA VAL A 168 20.53 -16.12 -31.83
C VAL A 168 19.77 -16.55 -30.57
N PRO A 169 20.34 -16.39 -29.37
CA PRO A 169 19.63 -16.69 -28.13
C PRO A 169 18.47 -15.69 -27.96
N ILE A 170 17.27 -16.21 -27.69
CA ILE A 170 16.11 -15.38 -27.38
C ILE A 170 16.38 -14.73 -26.01
N ALA A 171 16.74 -13.45 -26.03
CA ALA A 171 16.91 -12.67 -24.82
C ALA A 171 15.58 -12.64 -24.06
N ARG A 172 15.52 -13.29 -22.90
CA ARG A 172 14.39 -13.13 -21.98
C ARG A 172 14.33 -11.66 -21.60
N ALA A 173 13.27 -10.97 -22.02
CA ALA A 173 13.09 -9.58 -21.67
C ALA A 173 13.10 -9.45 -20.14
N ALA A 174 14.20 -8.95 -19.59
CA ALA A 174 14.36 -8.79 -18.16
C ALA A 174 13.54 -7.59 -17.70
N LYS A 175 12.23 -7.80 -17.49
CA LYS A 175 11.31 -6.78 -16.96
C LYS A 175 11.39 -6.70 -15.43
N THR A 176 12.51 -7.12 -14.84
CA THR A 176 12.76 -7.09 -13.40
C THR A 176 12.60 -5.68 -12.84
N GLY A 177 13.11 -4.66 -13.54
CA GLY A 177 12.94 -3.26 -13.14
C GLY A 177 11.47 -2.85 -13.02
N ASN A 178 10.63 -3.29 -13.96
CA ASN A 178 9.19 -3.01 -13.93
C ASN A 178 8.51 -3.75 -12.77
N ALA A 179 8.89 -5.00 -12.51
CA ALA A 179 8.37 -5.78 -11.39
C ALA A 179 8.72 -5.14 -10.03
N VAL A 180 9.97 -4.71 -9.87
CA VAL A 180 10.45 -3.98 -8.67
C VAL A 180 9.70 -2.66 -8.51
N GLY A 181 9.59 -1.86 -9.57
CA GLY A 181 8.88 -0.58 -9.54
C GLY A 181 7.39 -0.76 -9.20
N PHE A 182 6.73 -1.74 -9.80
CA PHE A 182 5.35 -2.07 -9.50
C PHE A 182 5.18 -2.50 -8.04
N GLY A 183 6.07 -3.37 -7.54
CA GLY A 183 6.07 -3.80 -6.14
C GLY A 183 6.23 -2.64 -5.15
N ALA A 184 7.12 -1.69 -5.46
CA ALA A 184 7.31 -0.50 -4.63
C ALA A 184 6.04 0.36 -4.55
N VAL A 185 5.42 0.63 -5.70
CA VAL A 185 4.18 1.42 -5.78
C VAL A 185 3.04 0.73 -5.03
N LEU A 186 2.86 -0.58 -5.23
CA LEU A 186 1.82 -1.34 -4.56
C LEU A 186 2.03 -1.36 -3.04
N GLY A 187 3.26 -1.57 -2.58
CA GLY A 187 3.61 -1.52 -1.16
C GLY A 187 3.34 -0.16 -0.52
N ALA A 188 3.68 0.93 -1.22
CA ALA A 188 3.41 2.29 -0.76
C ALA A 188 1.90 2.57 -0.65
N ILE A 189 1.11 2.17 -1.66
CA ILE A 189 -0.35 2.35 -1.67
C ILE A 189 -0.99 1.57 -0.53
N LEU A 190 -0.64 0.30 -0.34
CA LEU A 190 -1.17 -0.52 0.75
C LEU A 190 -0.84 0.06 2.13
N ALA A 191 0.38 0.54 2.34
CA ALA A 191 0.76 1.21 3.58
C ALA A 191 -0.01 2.51 3.80
N PHE A 192 -0.19 3.33 2.76
CA PHE A 192 -1.00 4.54 2.84
C PHE A 192 -2.45 4.23 3.22
N LEU A 193 -3.08 3.25 2.56
CA LEU A 193 -4.44 2.82 2.86
C LEU A 193 -4.56 2.29 4.29
N ALA A 194 -3.62 1.44 4.73
CA ALA A 194 -3.60 0.92 6.10
C ALA A 194 -3.43 2.04 7.13
N LEU A 195 -2.56 3.02 6.89
CA LEU A 195 -2.38 4.16 7.77
C LEU A 195 -3.63 5.06 7.81
N ALA A 196 -4.28 5.28 6.67
CA ALA A 196 -5.54 6.01 6.60
C ALA A 196 -6.64 5.30 7.38
N PHE A 197 -6.76 3.99 7.23
CA PHE A 197 -7.72 3.19 7.98
C PHE A 197 -7.45 3.21 9.49
N LEU A 198 -6.18 3.05 9.89
CA LEU A 198 -5.78 3.15 11.31
C LEU A 198 -6.03 4.55 11.88
N TYR A 199 -5.95 5.60 11.06
CA TYR A 199 -6.30 6.96 11.47
C TYR A 199 -7.81 7.14 11.67
N ILE A 200 -8.64 6.55 10.80
CA ILE A 200 -10.11 6.61 10.95
C ILE A 200 -10.55 5.87 12.23
N LEU A 201 -9.89 4.77 12.58
CA LEU A 201 -10.14 4.04 13.82
C LEU A 201 -9.55 4.72 15.07
N ASP A 202 -8.73 5.76 14.90
CA ASP A 202 -8.04 6.42 15.99
C ASP A 202 -8.98 7.36 16.77
N ASP A 203 -9.45 6.89 17.92
CA ASP A 203 -10.26 7.65 18.87
C ASP A 203 -9.44 8.60 19.76
N SER A 204 -8.21 8.92 19.36
CA SER A 204 -7.34 9.86 20.06
C SER A 204 -7.84 11.31 19.98
N ILE A 205 -7.64 12.03 21.09
CA ILE A 205 -7.92 13.47 21.22
C ILE A 205 -6.60 14.21 21.09
N TYR A 206 -6.49 15.08 20.09
CA TYR A 206 -5.27 15.85 19.80
C TYR A 206 -5.46 17.35 19.93
N LEU A 207 -6.67 17.83 19.65
CA LEU A 207 -7.01 19.26 19.61
C LEU A 207 -8.21 19.54 20.50
N GLU A 208 -8.39 20.80 20.86
CA GLU A 208 -9.57 21.25 21.62
C GLU A 208 -10.89 20.92 20.90
N GLU A 209 -10.89 21.05 19.57
CA GLU A 209 -12.04 20.70 18.74
C GLU A 209 -12.42 19.22 18.88
N ASP A 210 -11.43 18.32 18.97
CA ASP A 210 -11.66 16.88 19.16
C ASP A 210 -12.33 16.59 20.50
N PHE A 211 -11.96 17.35 21.54
CA PHE A 211 -12.54 17.24 22.87
C PHE A 211 -13.97 17.79 22.89
N ARG A 212 -14.19 18.98 22.31
CA ARG A 212 -15.51 19.63 22.27
C ARG A 212 -16.57 18.83 21.51
N LYS A 213 -16.15 17.97 20.57
CA LYS A 213 -17.04 17.00 19.91
C LYS A 213 -17.60 15.93 20.85
N ARG A 214 -16.88 15.62 21.94
CA ARG A 214 -17.20 14.53 22.86
C ARG A 214 -17.74 15.02 24.20
N CYS A 215 -17.39 16.23 24.61
CA CYS A 215 -17.79 16.82 25.89
C CYS A 215 -18.30 18.25 25.69
N ASP A 216 -19.44 18.57 26.30
CA ASP A 216 -20.02 19.92 26.27
C ASP A 216 -19.32 20.87 27.27
N ALA A 217 -18.52 20.34 28.20
CA ALA A 217 -17.74 21.13 29.16
C ALA A 217 -16.55 21.83 28.46
N PRO A 218 -16.10 23.00 28.95
CA PRO A 218 -14.97 23.71 28.36
C PRO A 218 -13.64 22.97 28.59
N LEU A 219 -12.74 23.05 27.61
CA LEU A 219 -11.34 22.69 27.83
C LEU A 219 -10.67 23.85 28.58
N LEU A 220 -10.14 23.58 29.77
CA LEU A 220 -9.43 24.59 30.56
C LEU A 220 -8.10 24.99 29.88
N GLY A 221 -7.42 24.03 29.26
CA GLY A 221 -6.21 24.28 28.50
C GLY A 221 -5.41 23.02 28.20
N ILE A 222 -4.22 23.21 27.62
CA ILE A 222 -3.32 22.14 27.20
C ILE A 222 -2.01 22.25 27.95
N LEU A 223 -1.61 21.18 28.66
CA LEU A 223 -0.28 21.05 29.23
C LEU A 223 0.63 20.33 28.23
N THR A 224 1.72 21.01 27.86
CA THR A 224 2.69 20.53 26.87
C THR A 224 3.88 19.87 27.54
N ARG A 225 4.51 18.89 26.86
CA ARG A 225 5.68 18.19 27.39
C ARG A 225 6.87 19.10 27.66
N GLN A 226 7.04 20.16 26.86
CA GLN A 226 8.11 21.14 27.06
C GLN A 226 7.71 22.28 28.01
N ARG A 227 6.55 22.18 28.68
CA ARG A 227 6.03 23.19 29.63
C ARG A 227 6.03 24.59 29.02
N ASN A 228 5.50 24.71 27.82
CA ASN A 228 5.41 25.96 27.10
C ASN A 228 4.61 27.00 27.90
N LYS A 229 5.22 28.17 28.12
CA LYS A 229 4.69 29.24 28.97
C LYS A 229 3.35 29.80 28.46
N GLU A 230 3.17 29.91 27.14
CA GLU A 230 1.93 30.45 26.57
C GLU A 230 0.72 29.57 26.92
N TYR A 231 0.83 28.27 26.63
CA TYR A 231 -0.26 27.32 26.91
C TYR A 231 -0.49 27.14 28.41
N ARG A 232 0.57 27.19 29.24
CA ARG A 232 0.43 27.18 30.70
C ARG A 232 -0.32 28.41 31.21
N GLN A 233 0.00 29.60 30.70
CA GLN A 233 -0.67 30.85 31.10
C GLN A 233 -2.14 30.87 30.65
N GLU A 234 -2.44 30.36 29.45
CA GLU A 234 -3.81 30.20 28.97
C GLU A 234 -4.61 29.25 29.88
N LEU A 235 -4.04 28.10 30.25
CA LEU A 235 -4.63 27.16 31.19
C LEU A 235 -4.94 27.82 32.55
N LEU A 236 -3.97 28.53 33.13
CA LEU A 236 -4.14 29.23 34.42
C LEU A 236 -5.25 30.29 34.35
N THR A 237 -5.28 31.07 33.27
CA THR A 237 -6.27 32.14 33.07
C THR A 237 -7.68 31.58 32.95
N ASN A 238 -7.85 30.53 32.15
CA ASN A 238 -9.14 29.87 31.94
C ASN A 238 -9.60 29.12 33.19
N ALA A 239 -8.70 28.43 33.89
CA ALA A 239 -9.00 27.76 35.15
C ALA A 239 -9.49 28.75 36.21
N ALA A 240 -8.78 29.88 36.40
CA ALA A 240 -9.18 30.92 37.36
C ALA A 240 -10.58 31.49 37.09
N PHE A 241 -10.97 31.59 35.80
CA PHE A 241 -12.29 32.09 35.42
C PHE A 241 -13.40 31.03 35.52
N LEU A 242 -13.19 29.85 34.94
CA LEU A 242 -14.21 28.80 34.81
C LEU A 242 -14.46 28.03 36.11
N LEU A 243 -13.44 27.95 36.97
CA LEU A 243 -13.50 27.28 38.27
C LEU A 243 -13.70 28.28 39.42
N LYS A 244 -14.00 29.54 39.13
CA LYS A 244 -14.22 30.57 40.14
C LYS A 244 -15.30 30.16 41.14
N GLY A 245 -14.97 30.22 42.42
CA GLY A 245 -15.88 29.90 43.53
C GLY A 245 -15.97 28.40 43.87
N ALA A 246 -15.20 27.53 43.21
CA ALA A 246 -15.08 26.14 43.61
C ALA A 246 -14.18 26.01 44.85
N GLY A 247 -14.70 25.38 45.91
CA GLY A 247 -13.97 25.00 47.11
C GLY A 247 -13.50 23.55 47.08
N GLN A 248 -14.28 22.63 46.49
CA GLN A 248 -13.93 21.21 46.43
C GLN A 248 -14.08 20.65 45.00
N LEU A 249 -12.98 20.20 44.40
CA LEU A 249 -12.95 19.63 43.05
C LEU A 249 -12.42 18.19 43.03
N CYS A 250 -13.02 17.36 42.19
CA CYS A 250 -12.55 16.00 41.95
C CYS A 250 -11.82 15.90 40.60
N LEU A 251 -10.61 15.37 40.60
CA LEU A 251 -9.80 15.12 39.41
C LEU A 251 -9.97 13.67 38.98
N ILE A 252 -10.47 13.47 37.75
CA ILE A 252 -10.59 12.14 37.16
C ILE A 252 -9.57 12.00 36.05
N GLU A 253 -8.64 11.09 36.25
CA GLU A 253 -7.67 10.71 35.24
C GLU A 253 -8.30 9.70 34.28
N VAL A 254 -8.34 10.04 33.00
CA VAL A 254 -8.77 9.09 31.97
C VAL A 254 -7.55 8.31 31.52
N GLU A 255 -7.53 7.02 31.82
CA GLU A 255 -6.44 6.15 31.41
C GLU A 255 -6.15 6.22 29.90
N LYS A 256 -4.88 6.12 29.56
CA LYS A 256 -4.42 5.92 28.18
C LYS A 256 -5.14 4.70 27.57
N GLY A 257 -5.59 4.83 26.32
CA GLY A 257 -6.05 3.69 25.54
C GLY A 257 -4.88 2.75 25.29
N LYS A 258 -5.13 1.43 25.29
CA LYS A 258 -4.10 0.44 24.93
C LYS A 258 -3.65 0.72 23.50
N LYS A 259 -2.48 1.35 23.33
CA LYS A 259 -1.76 1.28 22.05
C LYS A 259 -1.19 -0.14 21.96
N GLU A 260 -1.60 -0.91 20.97
CA GLU A 260 -1.10 -2.28 20.69
C GLU A 260 0.42 -2.37 20.38
N ARG A 261 1.21 -1.33 20.66
CA ARG A 261 2.67 -1.32 20.46
C ARG A 261 3.35 -0.56 21.59
N ASP A 262 3.32 -1.11 22.79
CA ASP A 262 4.43 -1.08 23.75
C ASP A 262 4.05 -1.96 24.95
N SER A 263 4.39 -3.24 24.88
CA SER A 263 4.24 -4.20 25.98
C SER A 263 5.46 -4.21 26.92
N GLY A 264 6.06 -3.05 27.19
CA GLY A 264 7.35 -2.96 27.88
C GLY A 264 7.47 -1.97 29.05
N SER A 265 6.45 -1.15 29.33
CA SER A 265 6.64 0.04 30.20
C SER A 265 5.53 0.28 31.24
N LEU A 266 4.82 -0.75 31.71
CA LEU A 266 3.78 -0.57 32.72
C LEU A 266 4.29 0.06 34.04
N GLU A 267 5.55 -0.16 34.43
CA GLU A 267 6.06 0.33 35.72
C GLU A 267 6.56 1.79 35.67
N LYS A 268 7.13 2.25 34.55
CA LYS A 268 7.56 3.66 34.38
C LYS A 268 6.41 4.62 34.07
N GLU A 269 5.29 4.11 33.57
CA GLU A 269 4.12 4.91 33.18
C GLU A 269 3.29 5.37 34.38
N SER A 270 3.28 4.60 35.48
CA SER A 270 2.51 4.95 36.68
C SER A 270 3.16 6.06 37.53
N GLU A 271 4.49 6.22 37.45
CA GLU A 271 5.21 7.33 38.10
C GLU A 271 5.02 8.65 37.36
N GLY A 272 5.05 8.63 36.02
CA GLY A 272 4.79 9.82 35.18
C GLY A 272 3.35 10.33 35.33
N ALA A 273 2.37 9.45 35.31
CA ALA A 273 0.96 9.81 35.51
C ALA A 273 0.67 10.43 36.89
N ALA A 274 1.35 9.95 37.93
CA ALA A 274 1.25 10.52 39.28
C ALA A 274 1.87 11.92 39.36
N GLN A 275 3.02 12.14 38.70
CA GLN A 275 3.66 13.46 38.62
C GLN A 275 2.82 14.46 37.80
N ASP A 276 2.24 14.01 36.69
CA ASP A 276 1.38 14.80 35.82
C ASP A 276 0.13 15.29 36.55
N LEU A 277 -0.50 14.43 37.35
CA LEU A 277 -1.67 14.79 38.14
C LEU A 277 -1.34 15.76 39.28
N GLU A 278 -0.16 15.62 39.90
CA GLU A 278 0.30 16.53 40.93
C GLU A 278 0.63 17.92 40.35
N GLU A 279 1.24 17.98 39.15
CA GLU A 279 1.44 19.24 38.43
C GLU A 279 0.09 19.93 38.10
N VAL A 280 -0.93 19.17 37.72
CA VAL A 280 -2.28 19.72 37.52
C VAL A 280 -2.86 20.27 38.83
N ARG A 281 -2.67 19.58 39.95
CA ARG A 281 -3.13 20.05 41.27
C ARG A 281 -2.46 21.35 41.67
N GLU A 282 -1.14 21.43 41.51
CA GLU A 282 -0.38 22.65 41.78
C GLU A 282 -0.85 23.82 40.90
N LEU A 283 -1.06 23.58 39.60
CA LEU A 283 -1.58 24.61 38.67
C LEU A 283 -2.97 25.10 39.04
N LEU A 284 -3.85 24.19 39.46
CA LEU A 284 -5.20 24.55 39.89
C LEU A 284 -5.16 25.36 41.21
N ALA A 285 -4.32 24.96 42.16
CA ALA A 285 -4.10 25.71 43.40
C ALA A 285 -3.52 27.11 43.14
N GLU A 286 -2.56 27.23 42.22
CA GLU A 286 -1.98 28.51 41.77
C GLU A 286 -3.07 29.43 41.17
N SER A 287 -4.05 28.87 40.45
CA SER A 287 -5.10 29.64 39.76
C SER A 287 -6.28 30.09 40.65
N ILE A 288 -6.71 29.27 41.61
CA ILE A 288 -7.92 29.51 42.44
C ILE A 288 -7.56 29.99 43.87
N GLY A 289 -6.33 29.70 44.34
CA GLY A 289 -5.81 30.03 45.66
C GLY A 289 -5.90 28.86 46.66
N ASP A 290 -5.20 29.00 47.79
CA ASP A 290 -4.94 27.96 48.83
C ASP A 290 -6.18 27.30 49.49
N LYS A 291 -7.41 27.73 49.15
CA LYS A 291 -8.65 27.16 49.71
C LYS A 291 -9.23 26.01 48.88
N LEU A 292 -8.59 25.64 47.77
CA LEU A 292 -9.09 24.59 46.89
C LEU A 292 -8.71 23.20 47.41
N GLU A 293 -9.68 22.41 47.82
CA GLU A 293 -9.50 20.99 48.10
C GLU A 293 -9.65 20.18 46.81
N THR A 294 -8.59 19.48 46.39
CA THR A 294 -8.64 18.57 45.24
C THR A 294 -8.53 17.12 45.68
N SER A 295 -9.37 16.25 45.14
CA SER A 295 -9.29 14.79 45.37
C SER A 295 -9.10 14.04 44.06
N ARG A 296 -8.24 13.02 44.07
CA ARG A 296 -8.03 12.13 42.90
C ARG A 296 -9.05 11.00 42.95
N ILE A 297 -9.73 10.78 41.83
CA ILE A 297 -10.66 9.66 41.66
C ILE A 297 -10.31 8.93 40.36
N ALA A 298 -10.10 7.63 40.45
CA ALA A 298 -9.88 6.78 39.29
C ALA A 298 -11.17 6.01 38.95
N TRP A 299 -11.42 5.76 37.67
CA TRP A 299 -12.46 4.83 37.27
C TRP A 299 -11.97 3.38 37.48
N PRO A 300 -12.80 2.42 37.93
CA PRO A 300 -14.25 2.50 38.18
C PRO A 300 -14.62 3.20 39.49
N PHE A 301 -15.74 3.94 39.48
CA PHE A 301 -16.21 4.72 40.62
C PHE A 301 -16.89 3.84 41.68
N VAL A 302 -16.49 3.99 42.93
CA VAL A 302 -17.16 3.38 44.10
C VAL A 302 -18.22 4.36 44.62
N GLU A 303 -19.21 3.86 45.37
CA GLU A 303 -20.29 4.68 45.93
C GLU A 303 -19.80 5.90 46.73
N GLN A 304 -18.76 5.71 47.56
CA GLN A 304 -18.12 6.80 48.32
C GLN A 304 -17.50 7.89 47.42
N ASP A 305 -16.95 7.51 46.26
CA ASP A 305 -16.36 8.46 45.31
C ASP A 305 -17.47 9.27 44.62
N CYS A 306 -18.57 8.62 44.25
CA CYS A 306 -19.75 9.28 43.69
C CYS A 306 -20.40 10.25 44.69
N GLU A 307 -20.45 9.91 45.98
CA GLU A 307 -20.94 10.82 47.02
C GLU A 307 -20.05 12.06 47.16
N LYS A 308 -18.72 11.88 47.21
CA LYS A 308 -17.77 13.00 47.24
C LYS A 308 -17.92 13.90 46.02
N MET A 309 -18.07 13.32 44.83
CA MET A 309 -18.27 14.09 43.60
C MET A 309 -19.60 14.86 43.56
N ARG A 310 -20.65 14.35 44.22
CA ARG A 310 -21.96 15.03 44.34
C ARG A 310 -21.96 16.14 45.38
N GLN A 311 -21.19 15.98 46.46
CA GLN A 311 -21.07 16.98 47.53
C GLN A 311 -20.13 18.14 47.14
N GLY A 312 -19.14 17.87 46.28
CA GLY A 312 -18.22 18.89 45.76
C GLY A 312 -18.80 19.77 44.63
N ASP A 313 -18.00 20.72 44.17
CA ASP A 313 -18.37 21.73 43.16
C ASP A 313 -18.24 21.24 41.71
N GLY A 314 -17.95 19.94 41.54
CA GLY A 314 -17.87 19.24 40.27
C GLY A 314 -16.52 18.58 39.98
N VAL A 315 -16.39 18.12 38.74
CA VAL A 315 -15.26 17.29 38.29
C VAL A 315 -14.44 17.99 37.22
N VAL A 316 -13.12 17.84 37.29
CA VAL A 316 -12.18 18.21 36.22
C VAL A 316 -11.57 16.92 35.63
N LEU A 317 -11.67 16.77 34.31
CA LEU A 317 -11.14 15.60 33.60
C LEU A 317 -9.69 15.83 33.17
N VAL A 318 -8.81 14.87 33.42
CA VAL A 318 -7.42 14.91 32.98
C VAL A 318 -7.23 13.89 31.87
N LEU A 319 -6.89 14.37 30.66
CA LEU A 319 -6.90 13.59 29.43
C LEU A 319 -5.51 13.46 28.81
N PRO A 320 -5.03 12.25 28.51
CA PRO A 320 -3.75 12.08 27.85
C PRO A 320 -3.86 12.38 26.34
N TRP A 321 -2.98 13.25 25.83
CA TRP A 321 -2.96 13.67 24.43
C TRP A 321 -2.52 12.53 23.50
N GLY A 322 -3.32 12.21 22.48
CA GLY A 322 -2.92 11.28 21.41
C GLY A 322 -2.83 9.79 21.81
N TYR A 323 -3.54 9.36 22.87
CA TYR A 323 -3.50 7.98 23.40
C TYR A 323 -4.82 7.20 23.27
N GLY A 324 -5.70 7.52 22.32
CA GLY A 324 -6.89 6.69 22.03
C GLY A 324 -7.90 6.61 23.18
N SER A 325 -7.91 7.60 24.08
CA SER A 325 -8.75 7.63 25.27
C SER A 325 -10.21 8.04 24.98
N GLY A 326 -10.57 8.35 23.74
CA GLY A 326 -11.90 8.88 23.38
C GLY A 326 -13.08 8.00 23.79
N ARG A 327 -13.02 6.69 23.60
CA ARG A 327 -14.10 5.77 24.02
C ARG A 327 -14.22 5.68 25.54
N LYS A 328 -13.09 5.61 26.25
CA LYS A 328 -13.05 5.61 27.72
C LYS A 328 -13.62 6.91 28.27
N LEU A 329 -13.25 8.04 27.68
CA LEU A 329 -13.82 9.35 28.00
C LEU A 329 -15.35 9.35 27.84
N THR A 330 -15.87 8.89 26.70
CA THR A 330 -17.33 8.82 26.48
C THR A 330 -18.02 7.94 27.53
N HIS A 331 -17.42 6.80 27.89
CA HIS A 331 -17.95 5.93 28.95
C HIS A 331 -17.97 6.62 30.33
N ILE A 332 -16.89 7.32 30.69
CA ILE A 332 -16.81 8.08 31.95
C ILE A 332 -17.83 9.21 31.96
N LEU A 333 -17.98 9.97 30.87
CA LEU A 333 -18.97 11.04 30.76
C LEU A 333 -20.39 10.51 30.94
N MET A 334 -20.74 9.38 30.31
CA MET A 334 -22.05 8.74 30.50
C MET A 334 -22.30 8.30 31.94
N GLN A 335 -21.26 7.87 32.67
CA GLN A 335 -21.37 7.51 34.08
C GLN A 335 -21.63 8.75 34.95
N LEU A 336 -20.90 9.84 34.71
CA LEU A 336 -21.09 11.10 35.44
C LEU A 336 -22.47 11.71 35.19
N GLU A 337 -22.95 11.67 33.94
CA GLU A 337 -24.29 12.14 33.57
C GLU A 337 -25.38 11.33 34.28
N LYS A 338 -25.26 9.99 34.35
CA LYS A 338 -26.19 9.14 35.10
C LYS A 338 -26.25 9.47 36.58
N GLN A 339 -25.13 9.88 37.17
CA GLN A 339 -25.03 10.28 38.57
C GLN A 339 -25.35 11.76 38.81
N GLN A 340 -25.72 12.50 37.75
CA GLN A 340 -25.97 13.95 37.76
C GLN A 340 -24.78 14.77 38.29
N ILE A 341 -23.56 14.29 38.06
CA ILE A 341 -22.33 14.97 38.46
C ILE A 341 -21.91 15.94 37.34
N SER A 342 -21.73 17.22 37.69
CA SER A 342 -21.33 18.25 36.72
C SER A 342 -19.83 18.21 36.41
N VAL A 343 -19.49 18.14 35.12
CA VAL A 343 -18.11 18.32 34.65
C VAL A 343 -17.84 19.81 34.45
N ARG A 344 -16.88 20.37 35.19
CA ARG A 344 -16.53 21.79 35.16
C ARG A 344 -15.53 22.13 34.06
N GLY A 345 -14.71 21.17 33.65
CA GLY A 345 -13.81 21.31 32.51
C GLY A 345 -12.87 20.13 32.34
N ALA A 346 -11.99 20.20 31.35
CA ALA A 346 -10.96 19.21 31.12
C ALA A 346 -9.59 19.83 30.84
N ILE A 347 -8.53 19.06 31.07
CA ILE A 347 -7.14 19.43 30.79
C ILE A 347 -6.54 18.36 29.89
N LEU A 348 -5.99 18.77 28.75
CA LEU A 348 -5.24 17.90 27.85
C LEU A 348 -3.78 17.88 28.27
N MET A 349 -3.29 16.73 28.70
CA MET A 349 -1.94 16.52 29.22
C MET A 349 -1.00 15.97 28.18
N ASP A 350 0.29 16.20 28.40
CA ASP A 350 1.35 15.44 27.74
C ASP A 350 1.42 15.73 26.21
N ALA A 351 0.95 16.91 25.81
CA ALA A 351 0.82 17.29 24.40
C ALA A 351 2.17 17.59 23.73
N ASP A 352 2.31 17.17 22.47
CA ASP A 352 3.54 17.37 21.69
C ASP A 352 3.62 18.81 21.15
N ASP A 353 4.55 19.60 21.69
CA ASP A 353 4.79 20.99 21.29
C ASP A 353 5.03 21.16 19.79
N ARG A 354 5.77 20.24 19.17
CA ARG A 354 6.07 20.32 17.73
C ARG A 354 4.81 20.13 16.90
N TYR A 355 3.93 19.23 17.33
CA TYR A 355 2.65 19.00 16.69
C TYR A 355 1.76 20.24 16.79
N LEU A 356 1.59 20.79 18.00
CA LEU A 356 0.76 21.97 18.22
C LEU A 356 1.27 23.17 17.43
N LYS A 357 2.60 23.39 17.43
CA LYS A 357 3.24 24.45 16.65
C LYS A 357 2.98 24.30 15.15
N ALA A 358 3.14 23.08 14.62
CA ALA A 358 2.94 22.81 13.20
C ALA A 358 1.47 22.93 12.78
N TYR A 359 0.53 22.58 13.66
CA TYR A 359 -0.91 22.69 13.40
C TYR A 359 -1.40 24.15 13.44
N TYR A 360 -1.06 24.89 14.51
CA TYR A 360 -1.51 26.26 14.70
C TYR A 360 -0.66 27.32 13.95
N ARG A 361 0.47 26.93 13.33
CA ARG A 361 1.40 27.83 12.62
C ARG A 361 1.81 29.05 13.48
N LYS A 362 2.14 28.82 14.75
CA LYS A 362 2.78 29.84 15.60
C LYS A 362 4.31 29.76 15.51
#